data_AF-J2JZM7-F1
#
_entry.id   AF-J2JZM7-F1
#
_cell.length_a   1.000
_cell.length_b   1.000
_cell.length_c   1.000
_cell.angle_alpha   90.00
_cell.angle_beta   90.00
_cell.angle_gamma   90.00
#
_symmetry.space_group_name_H-M   'P 1'
#
loop_
_entity.id
_entity.type
_entity.pdbx_description
1 polymer ?
#
loop_
_entity_poly.entity_id
_entity_poly.type
_entity_poly.pdbx_seq_one_letter_code
_entity_poly.pdbx_strand_id
1 'polypeptide(L)'
;MPYYIRVLSTTERTLPASDVARSLKSSTLTVEAGTDDQWDELLLVHKTGREIAVIERNPVSDGSMAAEELEEFIDELQDAEPATGAKWLRDYLPKVKTIYAIQVLSGTDEAEGWSELGSVKTALWNKLGGILQADGEGFSNEDGYHVVWQFSDTASGPWWMGLLKDGKWVHFEMELSDQRQREQFLQGELPAGAKLAT
;
A
#
# COMPACT_ATOMS: atom_id res chain seq x y z
N MET A 1 -14.81 3.33 -10.42
CA MET A 1 -13.53 4.04 -10.30
C MET A 1 -12.43 2.99 -10.38
N PRO A 2 -11.27 3.29 -10.96
CA PRO A 2 -10.10 2.42 -10.85
C PRO A 2 -9.76 2.15 -9.37
N TYR A 3 -9.14 1.01 -9.08
CA TYR A 3 -8.66 0.65 -7.74
C TYR A 3 -7.13 0.67 -7.77
N TYR A 4 -6.54 1.38 -6.81
CA TYR A 4 -5.10 1.54 -6.70
C TYR A 4 -4.54 0.92 -5.42
N ILE A 5 -3.34 0.38 -5.57
CA ILE A 5 -2.43 0.08 -4.47
C ILE A 5 -1.20 0.96 -4.63
N ARG A 6 -0.75 1.58 -3.55
CA ARG A 6 0.38 2.53 -3.57
C ARG A 6 1.50 2.08 -2.66
N VAL A 7 2.74 2.27 -3.12
CA VAL A 7 3.93 2.29 -2.26
C VAL A 7 4.33 3.74 -2.07
N LEU A 8 4.22 4.24 -0.84
CA LEU A 8 4.54 5.63 -0.47
C LEU A 8 5.95 5.65 0.11
N SER A 9 6.93 5.97 -0.74
CA SER A 9 8.34 5.86 -0.40
C SER A 9 8.94 7.21 0.00
N THR A 10 9.79 7.21 1.03
CA THR A 10 10.50 8.41 1.53
C THR A 10 11.82 8.68 0.78
N THR A 11 12.08 7.94 -0.31
CA THR A 11 13.27 8.10 -1.14
C THR A 11 12.91 8.50 -2.58
N GLU A 12 13.82 9.23 -3.22
CA GLU A 12 13.77 9.56 -4.65
C GLU A 12 14.43 8.47 -5.52
N ARG A 13 14.99 7.41 -4.89
CA ARG A 13 15.62 6.31 -5.62
C ARG A 13 14.58 5.62 -6.50
N THR A 14 15.01 5.27 -7.72
CA THR A 14 14.22 4.49 -8.66
C THR A 14 14.84 3.11 -8.79
N LEU A 15 14.03 2.06 -8.74
CA LEU A 15 14.45 0.69 -9.01
C LEU A 15 14.35 0.46 -10.53
N PRO A 16 15.39 -0.06 -11.21
CA PRO A 16 15.30 -0.34 -12.63
C PRO A 16 14.14 -1.28 -12.96
N ALA A 17 13.46 -1.07 -14.08
CA ALA A 17 12.31 -1.89 -14.48
C ALA A 17 12.72 -3.37 -14.62
N SER A 18 13.92 -3.63 -15.12
CA SER A 18 14.53 -4.95 -15.21
C SER A 18 14.76 -5.61 -13.84
N ASP A 19 15.05 -4.82 -12.80
CA ASP A 19 15.19 -5.32 -11.42
C ASP A 19 13.82 -5.66 -10.83
N VAL A 20 12.77 -4.87 -11.12
CA VAL A 20 11.38 -5.19 -10.74
C VAL A 20 10.93 -6.46 -11.46
N ALA A 21 11.19 -6.58 -12.77
CA ALA A 21 10.80 -7.72 -13.58
C ALA A 21 11.38 -9.06 -13.08
N ARG A 22 12.55 -9.05 -12.41
CA ARG A 22 13.14 -10.26 -11.80
C ARG A 22 12.30 -10.87 -10.68
N SER A 23 11.34 -10.14 -10.10
CA SER A 23 10.42 -10.72 -9.12
C SER A 23 9.31 -11.57 -9.74
N LEU A 24 9.08 -11.43 -11.04
CA LEU A 24 7.99 -12.10 -11.76
C LEU A 24 8.34 -13.55 -12.07
N LYS A 25 7.32 -14.41 -12.07
CA LYS A 25 7.50 -15.84 -12.39
C LYS A 25 7.08 -16.17 -13.81
N SER A 26 5.98 -15.57 -14.26
CA SER A 26 5.31 -15.93 -15.51
C SER A 26 4.76 -14.73 -16.28
N SER A 27 4.64 -13.57 -15.65
CA SER A 27 4.21 -12.32 -16.27
C SER A 27 5.39 -11.54 -16.84
N THR A 28 5.10 -10.59 -17.72
CA THR A 28 6.09 -9.68 -18.31
C THR A 28 5.86 -8.27 -17.82
N LEU A 29 6.94 -7.51 -17.60
CA LEU A 29 6.90 -6.10 -17.28
C LEU A 29 7.55 -5.32 -18.43
N THR A 30 6.83 -4.38 -19.01
CA THR A 30 7.33 -3.51 -20.09
C THR A 30 7.39 -2.07 -19.61
N VAL A 31 8.35 -1.31 -20.14
CA VAL A 31 8.44 0.14 -19.93
C VAL A 31 7.59 0.79 -21.01
N GLU A 32 6.49 1.41 -20.62
CA GLU A 32 5.60 2.14 -21.55
C GLU A 32 6.03 3.60 -21.70
N ALA A 33 6.60 4.19 -20.64
CA ALA A 33 7.17 5.53 -20.66
C ALA A 33 8.48 5.63 -19.87
N GLY A 34 9.45 6.35 -20.42
CA GLY A 34 10.78 6.57 -19.82
C GLY A 34 11.82 5.53 -20.26
N THR A 35 12.75 5.18 -19.36
CA THR A 35 13.82 4.19 -19.59
C THR A 35 13.86 3.14 -18.49
N ASP A 36 14.65 2.07 -18.64
CA ASP A 36 14.79 1.04 -17.60
C ASP A 36 15.15 1.62 -16.22
N ASP A 37 16.09 2.57 -16.17
CA ASP A 37 16.57 3.18 -14.92
C ASP A 37 15.70 4.35 -14.43
N GLN A 38 14.91 4.96 -15.31
CA GLN A 38 14.11 6.16 -15.06
C GLN A 38 12.77 6.04 -15.80
N TRP A 39 12.00 5.01 -15.47
CA TRP A 39 10.67 4.80 -16.03
C TRP A 39 9.67 5.70 -15.32
N ASP A 40 8.67 6.15 -16.07
CA ASP A 40 7.53 6.88 -15.53
C ASP A 40 6.30 5.95 -15.49
N GLU A 41 6.20 5.00 -16.42
CA GLU A 41 5.10 4.05 -16.51
C GLU A 41 5.61 2.65 -16.91
N LEU A 42 5.13 1.62 -16.19
CA LEU A 42 5.31 0.22 -16.52
C LEU A 42 3.97 -0.47 -16.73
N LEU A 43 3.93 -1.44 -17.63
CA LEU A 43 2.79 -2.32 -17.84
C LEU A 43 3.13 -3.75 -17.44
N LEU A 44 2.38 -4.29 -16.48
CA LEU A 44 2.46 -5.68 -16.07
C LEU A 44 1.42 -6.49 -16.86
N VAL A 45 1.89 -7.46 -17.64
CA VAL A 45 1.05 -8.27 -18.53
C VAL A 45 1.17 -9.74 -18.16
N HIS A 46 0.02 -10.39 -17.98
CA HIS A 46 -0.06 -11.83 -17.79
C HIS A 46 0.40 -12.57 -19.06
N LYS A 47 0.89 -13.81 -18.92
CA LYS A 47 1.33 -14.64 -20.06
C LYS A 47 0.26 -14.87 -21.16
N THR A 48 -1.02 -14.65 -20.85
CA THR A 48 -2.12 -14.72 -21.83
C THR A 48 -2.28 -13.44 -22.65
N GLY A 49 -1.52 -12.38 -22.36
CA GLY A 49 -1.62 -11.07 -22.98
C GLY A 49 -2.60 -10.12 -22.29
N ARG A 50 -3.23 -10.51 -21.17
CA ARG A 50 -4.09 -9.62 -20.38
C ARG A 50 -3.27 -8.75 -19.45
N GLU A 51 -3.60 -7.47 -19.41
CA GLU A 51 -2.96 -6.47 -18.56
C GLU A 51 -3.40 -6.66 -17.10
N ILE A 52 -2.44 -6.90 -16.22
CA ILE A 52 -2.64 -7.09 -14.78
C ILE A 52 -2.65 -5.74 -14.06
N ALA A 53 -1.72 -4.86 -14.40
CA ALA A 53 -1.61 -3.55 -13.78
C ALA A 53 -0.82 -2.56 -14.62
N VAL A 54 -1.15 -1.28 -14.47
CA VAL A 54 -0.29 -0.16 -14.85
C VAL A 54 0.38 0.35 -13.57
N ILE A 55 1.69 0.59 -13.63
CA ILE A 55 2.48 1.09 -12.51
C ILE A 55 3.08 2.42 -12.90
N GLU A 56 2.69 3.48 -12.20
CA GLU A 56 3.20 4.83 -12.40
C GLU A 56 4.18 5.20 -11.29
N ARG A 57 5.31 5.82 -11.65
CA ARG A 57 6.24 6.44 -10.71
C ARG A 57 5.96 7.93 -10.68
N ASN A 58 5.49 8.42 -9.54
CA ASN A 58 5.11 9.81 -9.34
C ASN A 58 6.01 10.47 -8.28
N PRO A 59 7.14 11.10 -8.68
CA PRO A 59 7.95 11.89 -7.78
C PRO A 59 7.16 13.07 -7.18
N VAL A 60 7.36 13.32 -5.89
CA VAL A 60 6.75 14.43 -5.17
C VAL A 60 7.58 15.69 -5.42
N SER A 61 6.96 16.70 -6.01
CA SER A 61 7.53 18.03 -6.20
C SER A 61 6.43 19.07 -6.10
N ASP A 62 6.79 20.33 -5.85
CA ASP A 62 5.81 21.40 -5.65
C ASP A 62 4.85 21.50 -6.85
N GLY A 63 3.55 21.31 -6.59
CA GLY A 63 2.50 21.33 -7.61
C GLY A 63 2.41 20.08 -8.49
N SER A 64 3.06 18.97 -8.11
CA SER A 64 2.84 17.68 -8.79
C SER A 64 1.57 17.00 -8.29
N MET A 65 0.97 16.15 -9.13
CA MET A 65 -0.20 15.34 -8.75
C MET A 65 0.07 14.48 -7.50
N ALA A 66 1.31 14.01 -7.32
CA ALA A 66 1.70 13.28 -6.12
C ALA A 66 1.68 14.16 -4.85
N ALA A 67 1.98 15.45 -4.97
CA ALA A 67 1.89 16.37 -3.84
C ALA A 67 0.41 16.62 -3.47
N GLU A 68 -0.45 16.85 -4.45
CA GLU A 68 -1.90 17.00 -4.27
C GLU A 68 -2.51 15.74 -3.62
N GLU A 69 -2.13 14.55 -4.10
CA GLU A 69 -2.59 13.27 -3.53
C GLU A 69 -2.19 13.09 -2.06
N LEU A 70 -0.98 13.51 -1.68
CA LEU A 70 -0.56 13.48 -0.27
C LEU A 70 -1.35 14.45 0.61
N GLU A 71 -1.69 15.63 0.08
CA GLU A 71 -2.54 16.60 0.78
C GLU A 71 -3.95 16.04 1.00
N GLU A 72 -4.54 15.42 -0.02
CA GLU A 72 -5.83 14.73 0.08
C GLU A 72 -5.81 13.62 1.14
N PHE A 73 -4.79 12.76 1.13
CA PHE A 73 -4.65 11.73 2.18
C PHE A 73 -4.52 12.33 3.58
N ILE A 74 -3.78 13.44 3.75
CA ILE A 74 -3.65 14.10 5.06
C ILE A 74 -5.01 14.62 5.55
N ASP A 75 -5.83 15.15 4.64
CA ASP A 75 -7.17 15.65 4.95
C ASP A 75 -8.14 14.52 5.29
N GLU A 76 -8.13 13.41 4.56
CA GLU A 76 -8.93 12.22 4.87
C GLU A 76 -8.60 11.62 6.25
N LEU A 77 -7.35 11.78 6.71
CA LEU A 77 -6.90 11.29 8.01
C LEU A 77 -7.38 12.13 9.20
N GLN A 78 -8.07 13.25 8.99
CA GLN A 78 -8.56 14.09 10.09
C GLN A 78 -9.54 13.34 11.00
N ASP A 79 -10.41 12.51 10.41
CA ASP A 79 -11.44 11.73 11.09
C ASP A 79 -11.12 10.22 11.13
N ALA A 80 -9.92 9.82 10.72
CA ALA A 80 -9.52 8.42 10.68
C ALA A 80 -9.18 7.87 12.08
N GLU A 81 -9.53 6.61 12.30
CA GLU A 81 -9.32 5.89 13.56
C GLU A 81 -8.40 4.66 13.37
N PRO A 82 -7.61 4.28 14.38
CA PRO A 82 -7.41 4.98 15.65
C PRO A 82 -6.62 6.28 15.49
N ALA A 83 -6.92 7.25 16.36
CA ALA A 83 -6.29 8.57 16.35
C ALA A 83 -4.75 8.52 16.43
N THR A 84 -4.17 7.50 17.08
CA THR A 84 -2.71 7.32 17.16
C THR A 84 -2.09 6.97 15.80
N GLY A 85 -2.75 6.09 15.03
CA GLY A 85 -2.35 5.75 13.66
C GLY A 85 -2.52 6.92 12.71
N ALA A 86 -3.67 7.59 12.75
CA ALA A 86 -3.95 8.76 11.92
C ALA A 86 -2.98 9.92 12.20
N LYS A 87 -2.64 10.18 13.48
CA LYS A 87 -1.61 11.15 13.83
C LYS A 87 -0.24 10.74 13.26
N TRP A 88 0.15 9.49 13.43
CA TRP A 88 1.44 9.01 12.93
C TRP A 88 1.55 9.16 11.41
N LEU A 89 0.48 8.84 10.67
CA LEU A 89 0.43 9.01 9.22
C LEU A 89 0.55 10.48 8.80
N ARG A 90 -0.14 11.40 9.47
CA ARG A 90 0.02 12.85 9.20
C ARG A 90 1.45 13.36 9.46
N ASP A 91 2.17 12.74 10.39
CA ASP A 91 3.59 13.01 10.63
C ASP A 91 4.52 12.29 9.62
N TYR A 92 4.03 11.24 8.93
CA TYR A 92 4.80 10.43 7.97
C TYR A 92 4.67 10.94 6.53
N LEU A 93 3.45 11.19 6.06
CA LEU A 93 3.14 11.54 4.67
C LEU A 93 3.96 12.72 4.13
N PRO A 94 4.24 13.80 4.89
CA PRO A 94 5.12 14.88 4.42
C PRO A 94 6.57 14.46 4.10
N LYS A 95 7.00 13.27 4.53
CA LYS A 95 8.34 12.72 4.25
C LYS A 95 8.38 11.90 2.96
N VAL A 96 7.22 11.58 2.38
CA VAL A 96 7.14 10.83 1.12
C VAL A 96 7.76 11.66 0.00
N LYS A 97 8.56 10.99 -0.84
CA LYS A 97 9.29 11.57 -1.96
C LYS A 97 8.88 10.99 -3.30
N THR A 98 8.34 9.77 -3.31
CA THR A 98 7.85 9.11 -4.53
C THR A 98 6.65 8.24 -4.18
N ILE A 99 5.58 8.37 -4.97
CA ILE A 99 4.44 7.46 -4.96
C ILE A 99 4.59 6.50 -6.13
N TYR A 100 4.56 5.21 -5.86
CA TYR A 100 4.40 4.18 -6.89
C TYR A 100 2.96 3.72 -6.90
N ALA A 101 2.17 4.22 -7.86
CA ALA A 101 0.75 3.92 -7.98
C ALA A 101 0.55 2.71 -8.89
N ILE A 102 -0.07 1.66 -8.38
CA ILE A 102 -0.36 0.41 -9.09
C ILE A 102 -1.86 0.37 -9.33
N GLN A 103 -2.28 0.72 -10.55
CA GLN A 103 -3.67 0.57 -10.98
C GLN A 103 -3.94 -0.90 -11.24
N VAL A 104 -4.90 -1.49 -10.52
CA VAL A 104 -5.30 -2.88 -10.73
C VAL A 104 -6.22 -2.99 -11.95
N LEU A 105 -5.88 -3.91 -12.86
CA LEU A 105 -6.63 -4.19 -14.09
C LEU A 105 -7.15 -5.63 -14.10
N SER A 106 -8.00 -5.95 -15.08
CA SER A 106 -8.70 -7.24 -15.16
C SER A 106 -7.80 -8.47 -15.32
N GLY A 107 -6.52 -8.31 -15.63
CA GLY A 107 -5.55 -9.40 -15.66
C GLY A 107 -5.28 -10.02 -14.28
N THR A 108 -5.64 -9.36 -13.17
CA THR A 108 -5.58 -9.99 -11.84
C THR A 108 -6.52 -11.17 -11.66
N ASP A 109 -7.60 -11.23 -12.45
CA ASP A 109 -8.58 -12.32 -12.42
C ASP A 109 -8.05 -13.60 -13.10
N GLU A 110 -6.92 -13.51 -13.81
CA GLU A 110 -6.21 -14.65 -14.36
C GLU A 110 -5.49 -15.44 -13.25
N ALA A 111 -5.20 -16.71 -13.53
CA ALA A 111 -4.41 -17.54 -12.62
C ALA A 111 -3.05 -16.88 -12.34
N GLU A 112 -2.69 -16.74 -11.06
CA GLU A 112 -1.48 -16.04 -10.59
C GLU A 112 -1.47 -14.51 -10.80
N GLY A 113 -2.50 -13.88 -11.39
CA GLY A 113 -2.51 -12.44 -11.65
C GLY A 113 -2.27 -11.59 -10.40
N TRP A 114 -3.01 -11.87 -9.32
CA TRP A 114 -2.80 -11.25 -7.99
C TRP A 114 -1.42 -11.55 -7.38
N SER A 115 -0.88 -12.76 -7.62
CA SER A 115 0.43 -13.19 -7.12
C SER A 115 1.57 -12.40 -7.79
N GLU A 116 1.46 -12.17 -9.10
CA GLU A 116 2.42 -11.39 -9.89
C GLU A 116 2.35 -9.90 -9.54
N LEU A 117 1.15 -9.33 -9.38
CA LEU A 117 0.97 -7.96 -8.87
C LEU A 117 1.60 -7.81 -7.48
N GLY A 118 1.31 -8.77 -6.58
CA GLY A 118 1.89 -8.81 -5.25
C GLY A 118 3.42 -8.88 -5.27
N SER A 119 4.00 -9.57 -6.25
CA SER A 119 5.45 -9.65 -6.44
C SER A 119 6.06 -8.30 -6.82
N VAL A 120 5.44 -7.55 -7.74
CA VAL A 120 5.85 -6.18 -8.10
C VAL A 120 5.76 -5.25 -6.89
N LYS A 121 4.61 -5.22 -6.22
CA LYS A 121 4.40 -4.41 -5.00
C LYS A 121 5.48 -4.70 -3.96
N THR A 122 5.73 -5.98 -3.70
CA THR A 122 6.73 -6.44 -2.72
C THR A 122 8.14 -6.06 -3.14
N ALA A 123 8.49 -6.15 -4.43
CA ALA A 123 9.80 -5.77 -4.94
C ALA A 123 10.06 -4.26 -4.74
N LEU A 124 9.09 -3.41 -5.09
CA LEU A 124 9.18 -1.97 -4.88
C LEU A 124 9.33 -1.65 -3.40
N TRP A 125 8.40 -2.13 -2.57
CA TRP A 125 8.38 -1.83 -1.13
C TRP A 125 9.64 -2.34 -0.40
N ASN A 126 10.09 -3.57 -0.64
CA ASN A 126 11.28 -4.10 0.03
C ASN A 126 12.58 -3.38 -0.37
N LYS A 127 12.68 -2.85 -1.60
CA LYS A 127 13.91 -2.20 -2.09
C LYS A 127 13.94 -0.71 -1.79
N LEU A 128 12.78 -0.06 -1.82
CA LEU A 128 12.65 1.38 -1.67
C LEU A 128 12.25 1.78 -0.25
N GLY A 129 11.65 0.86 0.51
CA GLY A 129 11.02 1.15 1.79
C GLY A 129 9.79 2.02 1.61
N GLY A 130 9.16 2.38 2.72
CA GLY A 130 7.94 3.18 2.71
C GLY A 130 6.80 2.52 3.46
N ILE A 131 5.60 3.02 3.23
CA ILE A 131 4.35 2.39 3.65
C ILE A 131 3.51 1.99 2.45
N LEU A 132 2.50 1.16 2.69
CA LEU A 132 1.51 0.77 1.70
C LEU A 132 0.21 1.54 1.94
N GLN A 133 -0.51 1.83 0.86
CA GLN A 133 -1.90 2.26 0.90
C GLN A 133 -2.70 1.48 -0.15
N ALA A 134 -3.95 1.15 0.14
CA ALA A 134 -4.88 0.59 -0.84
C ALA A 134 -6.26 1.22 -0.68
N ASP A 135 -6.91 1.49 -1.81
CA ASP A 135 -8.20 2.18 -1.84
C ASP A 135 -9.27 1.41 -1.08
N GLY A 136 -9.86 2.04 -0.06
CA GLY A 136 -10.89 1.40 0.77
C GLY A 136 -10.37 0.30 1.72
N GLU A 137 -9.05 0.26 1.97
CA GLU A 137 -8.42 -0.63 2.96
C GLU A 137 -7.60 0.16 3.98
N GLY A 138 -6.92 1.22 3.51
CA GLY A 138 -6.20 2.17 4.34
C GLY A 138 -4.69 2.05 4.20
N PHE A 139 -3.97 2.39 5.27
CA PHE A 139 -2.52 2.55 5.28
C PHE A 139 -1.84 1.56 6.21
N SER A 140 -0.61 1.16 5.86
CA SER A 140 0.27 0.39 6.73
C SER A 140 1.28 1.26 7.49
N ASN A 141 1.93 0.69 8.51
CA ASN A 141 3.24 1.16 8.97
C ASN A 141 4.35 0.66 8.03
N GLU A 142 5.61 0.97 8.35
CA GLU A 142 6.76 0.54 7.53
C GLU A 142 7.01 -0.97 7.56
N ASP A 143 6.39 -1.72 8.47
CA ASP A 143 6.48 -3.18 8.56
C ASP A 143 5.30 -3.89 7.87
N GLY A 144 4.36 -3.14 7.28
CA GLY A 144 3.25 -3.68 6.49
C GLY A 144 1.96 -3.97 7.26
N TYR A 145 1.84 -3.53 8.51
CA TYR A 145 0.64 -3.72 9.34
C TYR A 145 -0.31 -2.53 9.20
N HIS A 146 -1.61 -2.75 9.00
CA HIS A 146 -2.57 -1.67 8.83
C HIS A 146 -2.76 -0.85 10.11
N VAL A 147 -2.70 0.47 10.03
CA VAL A 147 -2.65 1.37 11.20
C VAL A 147 -3.87 2.27 11.36
N VAL A 148 -4.75 2.29 10.36
CA VAL A 148 -6.05 2.98 10.39
C VAL A 148 -7.12 2.08 9.78
N TRP A 149 -8.37 2.28 10.18
CA TRP A 149 -9.52 1.58 9.63
C TRP A 149 -10.13 2.38 8.48
N GLN A 150 -9.92 1.91 7.26
CA GLN A 150 -10.66 2.39 6.08
C GLN A 150 -11.33 1.25 5.30
N PHE A 151 -11.34 0.04 5.87
CA PHE A 151 -12.05 -1.11 5.34
C PHE A 151 -13.55 -0.87 5.23
N SER A 152 -14.17 -1.46 4.21
CA SER A 152 -15.63 -1.53 4.12
C SER A 152 -16.26 -2.20 5.36
N ASP A 153 -17.48 -1.82 5.70
CA ASP A 153 -18.24 -2.43 6.81
C ASP A 153 -18.44 -3.94 6.66
N THR A 154 -18.41 -4.42 5.41
CA THR A 154 -18.55 -5.84 5.04
C THR A 154 -17.23 -6.63 5.03
N ALA A 155 -16.10 -5.99 5.33
CA ALA A 155 -14.80 -6.68 5.34
C ALA A 155 -14.78 -7.82 6.37
N SER A 156 -14.15 -8.93 6.01
CA SER A 156 -14.05 -10.13 6.84
C SER A 156 -12.75 -10.88 6.58
N GLY A 157 -12.39 -11.79 7.48
CA GLY A 157 -11.18 -12.58 7.45
C GLY A 157 -10.09 -12.05 8.39
N PRO A 158 -9.04 -12.87 8.63
CA PRO A 158 -7.91 -12.48 9.45
C PRO A 158 -7.09 -11.38 8.75
N TRP A 159 -6.70 -10.36 9.49
CA TRP A 159 -5.85 -9.29 8.96
C TRP A 159 -4.87 -8.76 9.99
N TRP A 160 -3.68 -8.39 9.50
CA TRP A 160 -2.56 -7.90 10.30
C TRP A 160 -2.65 -6.38 10.48
N MET A 161 -2.75 -5.97 11.75
CA MET A 161 -2.92 -4.60 12.19
C MET A 161 -1.74 -4.16 13.07
N GLY A 162 -1.50 -2.86 13.09
CA GLY A 162 -0.49 -2.20 13.88
C GLY A 162 -1.12 -1.12 14.74
N LEU A 163 -0.89 -1.15 16.04
CA LEU A 163 -1.37 -0.15 16.97
C LEU A 163 -0.19 0.54 17.67
N LEU A 164 -0.12 1.86 17.55
CA LEU A 164 0.94 2.65 18.18
C LEU A 164 0.57 2.89 19.65
N LYS A 165 1.31 2.26 20.58
CA LYS A 165 1.18 2.42 22.03
C LYS A 165 2.50 2.85 22.64
N ASP A 166 2.48 3.94 23.41
CA ASP A 166 3.66 4.49 24.10
C ASP A 166 4.88 4.67 23.16
N GLY A 167 4.62 5.08 21.91
CA GLY A 167 5.64 5.28 20.89
C GLY A 167 6.19 3.99 20.26
N LYS A 168 5.55 2.84 20.49
CA LYS A 168 5.96 1.54 19.95
C LYS A 168 4.82 0.88 19.19
N TRP A 169 5.14 0.24 18.07
CA TRP A 169 4.18 -0.57 17.34
C TRP A 169 3.91 -1.88 18.08
N VAL A 170 2.63 -2.18 18.28
CA VAL A 170 2.14 -3.49 18.70
C VAL A 170 1.43 -4.10 17.50
N HIS A 171 1.94 -5.24 17.04
CA HIS A 171 1.45 -5.93 15.85
C HIS A 171 0.59 -7.14 16.24
N PHE A 172 -0.55 -7.29 15.59
CA PHE A 172 -1.50 -8.35 15.89
C PHE A 172 -2.38 -8.69 14.69
N GLU A 173 -2.91 -9.90 14.67
CA GLU A 173 -3.91 -10.37 13.73
C GLU A 173 -5.28 -10.32 14.41
N MET A 174 -6.25 -9.65 13.77
CA MET A 174 -7.65 -9.61 14.20
C MET A 174 -8.57 -10.16 13.13
N GLU A 175 -9.76 -10.60 13.53
CA GLU A 175 -10.81 -10.98 12.59
C GLU A 175 -11.58 -9.72 12.17
N LEU A 176 -11.48 -9.34 10.89
CA LEU A 176 -12.12 -8.14 10.38
C LEU A 176 -13.63 -8.20 10.51
N SER A 177 -14.29 -9.36 10.64
CA SER A 177 -15.75 -9.43 10.87
C SER A 177 -16.18 -9.35 12.34
N ASP A 178 -15.24 -9.40 13.29
CA ASP A 178 -15.53 -9.33 14.73
C ASP A 178 -15.75 -7.88 15.17
N GLN A 179 -17.02 -7.50 15.35
CA GLN A 179 -17.43 -6.15 15.73
C GLN A 179 -16.74 -5.65 17.01
N ARG A 180 -16.54 -6.53 18.00
CA ARG A 180 -15.88 -6.13 19.25
C ARG A 180 -14.42 -5.80 19.00
N GLN A 181 -13.73 -6.61 18.20
CA GLN A 181 -12.33 -6.32 17.87
C GLN A 181 -12.20 -5.03 17.05
N ARG A 182 -13.13 -4.75 16.14
CA ARG A 182 -13.20 -3.47 15.41
C ARG A 182 -13.31 -2.28 16.35
N GLU A 183 -14.33 -2.28 17.21
CA GLU A 183 -14.58 -1.19 18.16
C GLU A 183 -13.35 -0.90 19.04
N GLN A 184 -12.69 -1.96 19.51
CA GLN A 184 -11.46 -1.84 20.30
C GLN A 184 -10.32 -1.23 19.48
N PHE A 185 -10.09 -1.68 18.25
CA PHE A 185 -9.05 -1.12 17.39
C PHE A 185 -9.30 0.36 17.09
N LEU A 186 -10.53 0.73 16.74
CA LEU A 186 -10.93 2.11 16.47
C LEU A 186 -10.67 3.04 17.67
N GLN A 187 -10.94 2.54 18.89
CA GLN A 187 -10.66 3.26 20.15
C GLN A 187 -9.16 3.32 20.50
N GLY A 188 -8.27 2.72 19.71
CA GLY A 188 -6.84 2.64 20.00
C GLY A 188 -6.50 1.63 21.09
N GLU A 189 -7.37 0.64 21.31
CA GLU A 189 -7.18 -0.46 22.24
C GLU A 189 -6.68 -1.71 21.51
N LEU A 190 -5.94 -2.57 22.22
CA LEU A 190 -5.52 -3.85 21.65
C LEU A 190 -6.73 -4.80 21.70
N PRO A 191 -7.22 -5.32 20.57
CA PRO A 191 -8.42 -6.17 20.57
C PRO A 191 -8.24 -7.43 21.41
N ALA A 192 -9.25 -7.76 22.20
CA ALA A 192 -9.23 -8.96 23.03
C ALA A 192 -9.33 -10.21 22.15
N GLY A 193 -8.42 -11.16 22.34
CA GLY A 193 -8.38 -12.40 21.54
C GLY A 193 -7.60 -12.29 20.23
N ALA A 194 -7.07 -11.11 19.89
CA ALA A 194 -6.16 -10.94 18.78
C ALA A 194 -4.86 -11.74 19.00
N LYS A 195 -4.30 -12.27 17.92
CA LYS A 195 -3.05 -13.02 17.94
C LYS A 195 -1.88 -12.06 17.74
N LEU A 196 -1.02 -11.92 18.74
CA LEU A 196 0.16 -11.06 18.62
C LEU A 196 1.16 -11.63 17.60
N ALA A 197 1.83 -10.73 16.87
CA ALA A 197 3.03 -11.10 16.13
C ALA A 197 4.12 -11.52 17.13
N THR A 198 4.84 -12.60 16.83
CA THR A 198 5.94 -13.14 17.65
C THR A 198 7.29 -12.58 17.23
#